data_AF-A0A8X7YL14-F1
#
_entry.id   AF-A0A8X7YL14-F1
#
_cell.length_a   1.000
_cell.length_b   1.000
_cell.length_c   1.000
_cell.angle_alpha   90.00
_cell.angle_beta   90.00
_cell.angle_gamma   90.00
#
_symmetry.space_group_name_H-M   'P 1'
#
loop_
_entity.id
_entity.type
_entity.pdbx_description
1 polymer ?
#
loop_
_entity_poly.entity_id
_entity_poly.type
_entity_poly.pdbx_seq_one_letter_code
_entity_poly.pdbx_strand_id
1 'polypeptide(L)'
;MGFHRSMSLKSNGRIRIPMSSLGNSNNIFWQECPVGKLERQKLINQKGCVVWITGLSGSGKSTLAFSLNRQLYSRGKLSYVLDGDNLRHGLNKDLGFSAEDRTENIRRVGNSDCHMLCGFFWEVFEEALTSSNSLFAAHYLNVIIPWEVAKLFADAGMICIASLISPYRKDRDACRAMLPDSNFIEASFLMKAVFMNTPLSLCESRDPKGLYKLARAGKIKGFTGIDDPYEPPLQCEIELQQIDGVCPTPTAMGGQVLSYLEEKGYLEDQ
;
A
#
# COMPACT_ATOMS: atom_id res chain seq x y z
N MET A 1 50.54 43.54 -18.83
CA MET A 1 50.33 43.45 -20.29
C MET A 1 49.77 42.07 -20.62
N GLY A 2 48.70 41.99 -21.40
CA GLY A 2 48.36 40.80 -22.20
C GLY A 2 47.28 39.86 -21.65
N PHE A 3 46.03 40.08 -22.11
CA PHE A 3 44.92 39.14 -22.13
C PHE A 3 45.20 37.92 -23.04
N HIS A 4 44.72 36.72 -22.69
CA HIS A 4 43.71 35.98 -23.49
C HIS A 4 43.18 34.70 -22.80
N ARG A 5 41.89 34.43 -23.09
CA ARG A 5 40.95 33.43 -22.56
C ARG A 5 41.27 31.97 -22.93
N SER A 6 40.78 31.03 -22.11
CA SER A 6 39.92 29.96 -22.62
C SER A 6 38.88 29.53 -21.56
N MET A 7 37.65 29.30 -22.03
CA MET A 7 36.52 28.77 -21.26
C MET A 7 36.66 27.25 -21.10
N SER A 8 36.23 26.69 -19.97
CA SER A 8 35.59 25.37 -19.97
C SER A 8 34.57 25.25 -18.83
N LEU A 9 33.47 24.58 -19.17
CA LEU A 9 32.20 24.51 -18.46
C LEU A 9 32.20 23.54 -17.26
N LYS A 10 31.41 23.95 -16.26
CA LYS A 10 30.74 23.22 -15.16
C LYS A 10 30.85 21.69 -15.14
N SER A 11 31.21 21.15 -13.97
CA SER A 11 30.55 19.95 -13.44
C SER A 11 30.08 20.21 -12.00
N ASN A 12 28.77 20.13 -11.80
CA ASN A 12 28.11 20.30 -10.50
C ASN A 12 28.44 19.11 -9.60
N GLY A 13 29.04 19.39 -8.45
CA GLY A 13 29.28 18.41 -7.40
C GLY A 13 27.97 17.83 -6.87
N ARG A 14 27.87 16.50 -6.87
CA ARG A 14 27.00 15.75 -5.97
C ARG A 14 27.88 14.92 -5.04
N ILE A 15 27.76 15.22 -3.75
CA ILE A 15 28.41 14.49 -2.65
C ILE A 15 27.84 13.07 -2.65
N ARG A 16 28.70 12.05 -2.84
CA ARG A 16 28.35 10.64 -2.62
C ARG A 16 28.45 10.35 -1.12
N ILE A 17 27.33 10.01 -0.49
CA ILE A 17 27.32 9.45 0.87
C ILE A 17 27.33 7.91 0.72
N PRO A 18 28.20 7.17 1.41
CA PRO A 18 28.26 5.72 1.27
C PRO A 18 27.10 5.05 2.01
N MET A 19 26.39 4.16 1.32
CA MET A 19 25.37 3.27 1.89
C MET A 19 26.02 2.32 2.91
N SER A 20 25.47 2.26 4.13
CA SER A 20 25.75 1.20 5.08
C SER A 20 24.96 -0.05 4.69
N SER A 21 25.66 -1.01 4.11
CA SER A 21 25.20 -2.36 3.80
C SER A 21 24.92 -3.16 5.07
N LEU A 22 23.65 -3.40 5.39
CA LEU A 22 23.28 -4.54 6.22
C LEU A 22 22.50 -5.50 5.33
N GLY A 23 23.27 -6.44 4.78
CA GLY A 23 22.84 -7.55 3.97
C GLY A 23 22.99 -7.31 2.46
N ASN A 24 24.18 -7.59 1.93
CA ASN A 24 24.46 -7.39 0.51
C ASN A 24 24.39 -8.71 -0.25
N SER A 25 23.36 -8.89 -1.07
CA SER A 25 23.53 -9.58 -2.34
C SER A 25 24.47 -8.72 -3.21
N ASN A 26 25.78 -8.94 -3.10
CA ASN A 26 26.87 -8.13 -3.68
C ASN A 26 26.88 -8.05 -5.23
N ASN A 27 25.93 -8.70 -5.92
CA ASN A 27 25.89 -8.84 -7.38
C ASN A 27 24.59 -8.31 -8.02
N ILE A 28 23.91 -7.35 -7.39
CA ILE A 28 22.72 -6.72 -7.97
C ILE A 28 23.09 -5.34 -8.50
N PHE A 29 22.82 -5.13 -9.79
CA PHE A 29 22.99 -3.84 -10.46
C PHE A 29 21.61 -3.32 -10.86
N TRP A 30 21.28 -2.10 -10.42
CA TRP A 30 20.10 -1.41 -10.91
C TRP A 30 20.28 -1.10 -12.41
N GLN A 31 19.34 -1.58 -13.22
CA GLN A 31 19.32 -1.27 -14.66
C GLN A 31 18.43 -0.04 -14.87
N GLU A 32 19.02 1.07 -15.30
CA GLU A 32 18.24 2.27 -15.61
C GLU A 32 17.44 2.06 -16.91
N CYS A 33 16.11 2.19 -16.82
CA CYS A 33 15.25 2.24 -17.98
C CYS A 33 15.21 3.68 -18.54
N PRO A 34 15.38 3.90 -19.85
CA PRO A 34 15.30 5.23 -20.46
C PRO A 34 13.93 5.92 -20.27
N VAL A 35 12.88 5.13 -20.04
CA VAL A 35 11.53 5.64 -19.74
C VAL A 35 11.35 5.67 -18.22
N GLY A 36 11.35 6.87 -17.66
CA GLY A 36 11.13 7.11 -16.24
C GLY A 36 9.67 7.29 -15.85
N LYS A 37 9.45 7.55 -14.56
CA LYS A 37 8.12 7.81 -13.99
C LYS A 37 7.42 9.00 -14.62
N LEU A 38 8.16 10.09 -14.86
CA LEU A 38 7.57 11.33 -15.41
C LEU A 38 7.11 11.13 -16.85
N GLU A 39 7.88 10.39 -17.65
CA GLU A 39 7.55 10.03 -19.02
C GLU A 39 6.28 9.15 -19.06
N ARG A 40 6.20 8.16 -18.16
CA ARG A 40 4.99 7.33 -18.02
C ARG A 40 3.77 8.18 -17.65
N GLN A 41 3.88 9.01 -16.61
CA GLN A 41 2.79 9.87 -16.14
C GLN A 41 2.30 10.87 -17.20
N LYS A 42 3.22 11.43 -18.00
CA LYS A 42 2.88 12.27 -19.15
C LYS A 42 2.13 11.49 -20.22
N LEU A 43 2.56 10.27 -20.53
CA LEU A 43 1.92 9.41 -21.52
C LEU A 43 0.47 9.07 -21.15
N ILE A 44 0.24 8.72 -19.88
CA ILE A 44 -1.09 8.33 -19.38
C ILE A 44 -1.91 9.51 -18.84
N ASN A 45 -1.32 10.71 -18.79
CA ASN A 45 -1.94 11.94 -18.36
C ASN A 45 -2.58 11.88 -16.94
N GLN A 46 -1.79 11.36 -15.99
CA GLN A 46 -2.11 11.30 -14.56
C GLN A 46 -0.86 11.04 -13.73
N LYS A 47 -0.92 11.33 -12.42
CA LYS A 47 0.14 10.96 -11.48
C LYS A 47 -0.22 9.70 -10.72
N GLY A 48 0.73 8.77 -10.64
CA GLY A 48 0.52 7.55 -9.87
C GLY A 48 0.63 7.79 -8.37
N CYS A 49 -0.25 7.16 -7.60
CA CYS A 49 -0.28 7.21 -6.15
C CYS A 49 -0.90 5.95 -5.55
N VAL A 50 -0.76 5.78 -4.24
CA VAL A 50 -1.36 4.69 -3.49
C VAL A 50 -2.45 5.25 -2.59
N VAL A 51 -3.70 4.88 -2.84
CA VAL A 51 -4.84 5.10 -1.94
C VAL A 51 -4.92 3.90 -1.00
N TRP A 52 -4.49 4.08 0.25
CA TRP A 52 -4.43 3.02 1.25
C TRP A 52 -5.66 3.06 2.15
N ILE A 53 -6.62 2.17 1.91
CA ILE A 53 -7.87 2.08 2.68
C ILE A 53 -7.69 1.09 3.83
N THR A 54 -7.74 1.58 5.07
CA THR A 54 -7.62 0.81 6.32
C THR A 54 -8.90 0.84 7.13
N GLY A 55 -9.19 -0.24 7.88
CA GLY A 55 -10.40 -0.34 8.69
C GLY A 55 -10.76 -1.77 9.09
N LEU A 56 -11.66 -1.90 10.06
CA LEU A 56 -12.19 -3.19 10.52
C LEU A 56 -12.85 -4.01 9.39
N SER A 57 -12.93 -5.34 9.56
CA SER A 57 -13.75 -6.17 8.67
C SER A 57 -15.20 -5.66 8.66
N GLY A 58 -15.89 -5.68 7.52
CA GLY A 58 -17.28 -5.14 7.45
C GLY A 58 -17.43 -3.61 7.52
N SER A 59 -16.33 -2.84 7.64
CA SER A 59 -16.39 -1.37 7.61
C SER A 59 -16.77 -0.80 6.24
N GLY A 60 -16.57 -1.57 5.16
CA GLY A 60 -16.93 -1.18 3.78
C GLY A 60 -15.75 -0.86 2.86
N LYS A 61 -14.52 -1.24 3.24
CA LYS A 61 -13.29 -0.98 2.46
C LYS A 61 -13.38 -1.40 0.99
N SER A 62 -13.73 -2.66 0.72
CA SER A 62 -13.84 -3.18 -0.66
C SER A 62 -14.96 -2.48 -1.43
N THR A 63 -16.08 -2.17 -0.78
CA THR A 63 -17.19 -1.42 -1.38
C THR A 63 -16.77 -0.01 -1.78
N LEU A 64 -16.00 0.68 -0.93
CA LEU A 64 -15.40 1.97 -1.26
C LEU A 64 -14.40 1.83 -2.40
N ALA A 65 -13.49 0.85 -2.33
CA ALA A 65 -12.45 0.64 -3.34
C ALA A 65 -13.05 0.44 -4.74
N PHE A 66 -14.08 -0.41 -4.88
CA PHE A 66 -14.75 -0.64 -6.15
C PHE A 66 -15.56 0.58 -6.63
N SER A 67 -16.19 1.31 -5.72
CA SER A 67 -16.90 2.56 -6.07
C SER A 67 -15.92 3.62 -6.57
N LEU A 68 -14.81 3.83 -5.86
CA LEU A 68 -13.75 4.74 -6.24
C LEU A 68 -13.14 4.37 -7.60
N ASN A 69 -12.80 3.08 -7.79
CA ASN A 69 -12.28 2.57 -9.06
C ASN A 69 -13.24 2.86 -10.23
N ARG A 70 -14.54 2.62 -10.04
CA ARG A 70 -15.56 2.93 -11.06
C ARG A 70 -15.62 4.42 -11.38
N GLN A 71 -15.50 5.28 -10.37
CA GLN A 71 -15.56 6.73 -10.54
C GLN A 71 -14.27 7.32 -11.16
N LEU A 72 -13.11 6.72 -10.92
CA LEU A 72 -11.85 7.03 -11.62
C LEU A 72 -11.94 6.59 -13.08
N TYR A 73 -12.43 5.37 -13.33
CA TYR A 73 -12.65 4.84 -14.67
C TYR A 73 -13.57 5.74 -15.51
N SER A 74 -14.68 6.22 -14.93
CA SER A 74 -15.59 7.15 -15.63
C SER A 74 -14.96 8.51 -15.96
N ARG A 75 -13.84 8.87 -15.33
CA ARG A 75 -13.05 10.08 -15.61
C ARG A 75 -11.84 9.80 -16.53
N GLY A 76 -11.75 8.60 -17.11
CA GLY A 76 -10.64 8.19 -17.96
C GLY A 76 -9.32 7.99 -17.21
N LYS A 77 -9.36 7.81 -15.89
CA LYS A 77 -8.16 7.61 -15.06
C LYS A 77 -7.89 6.12 -14.84
N LEU A 78 -6.65 5.72 -15.06
CA LEU A 78 -6.15 4.36 -14.91
C LEU A 78 -5.90 4.05 -13.43
N SER A 79 -6.64 3.07 -12.92
CA SER A 79 -6.55 2.62 -11.54
C SER A 79 -6.65 1.10 -11.42
N TYR A 80 -6.12 0.56 -10.32
CA TYR A 80 -6.16 -0.86 -10.03
C TYR A 80 -6.44 -1.10 -8.54
N VAL A 81 -7.25 -2.11 -8.22
CA VAL A 81 -7.64 -2.43 -6.84
C VAL A 81 -6.86 -3.66 -6.35
N LEU A 82 -6.04 -3.46 -5.33
CA LEU A 82 -5.43 -4.53 -4.53
C LEU A 82 -6.33 -4.80 -3.32
N ASP A 83 -7.32 -5.67 -3.50
CA ASP A 83 -8.23 -6.07 -2.43
C ASP A 83 -7.76 -7.35 -1.72
N GLY A 84 -7.71 -7.31 -0.39
CA GLY A 84 -7.18 -8.41 0.42
C GLY A 84 -7.94 -9.74 0.28
N ASP A 85 -9.20 -9.74 -0.17
CA ASP A 85 -9.93 -10.96 -0.47
C ASP A 85 -9.70 -11.43 -1.91
N ASN A 86 -9.61 -10.52 -2.88
CA ASN A 86 -9.32 -10.90 -4.27
C ASN A 86 -7.91 -11.47 -4.44
N LEU A 87 -6.94 -10.96 -3.68
CA LEU A 87 -5.60 -11.54 -3.61
C LEU A 87 -5.64 -13.00 -3.12
N ARG A 88 -6.67 -13.39 -2.35
CA ARG A 88 -6.91 -14.78 -1.88
C ARG A 88 -7.45 -15.71 -2.96
N HIS A 89 -8.20 -15.19 -3.93
CA HIS A 89 -8.85 -16.04 -4.95
C HIS A 89 -7.90 -16.53 -6.05
N GLY A 90 -6.83 -15.78 -6.36
CA GLY A 90 -5.85 -16.16 -7.38
C GLY A 90 -4.60 -16.79 -6.77
N LEU A 91 -3.71 -15.91 -6.32
CA LEU A 91 -2.36 -16.20 -5.86
C LEU A 91 -2.25 -17.08 -4.61
N ASN A 92 -3.35 -17.17 -3.86
CA ASN A 92 -3.40 -17.62 -2.47
C ASN A 92 -4.62 -18.52 -2.18
N LYS A 93 -5.12 -19.19 -3.22
CA LYS A 93 -6.37 -19.97 -3.19
C LYS A 93 -6.41 -21.12 -2.17
N ASP A 94 -5.26 -21.53 -1.68
CA ASP A 94 -5.03 -22.64 -0.74
C ASP A 94 -4.87 -22.18 0.71
N LEU A 95 -5.04 -20.88 0.99
CA LEU A 95 -4.78 -20.30 2.30
C LEU A 95 -6.07 -19.87 2.99
N GLY A 96 -6.25 -20.34 4.22
CA GLY A 96 -7.37 -19.99 5.08
C GLY A 96 -7.21 -18.62 5.76
N PHE A 97 -7.75 -18.49 6.97
CA PHE A 97 -7.81 -17.24 7.74
C PHE A 97 -6.98 -17.26 9.04
N SER A 98 -6.21 -18.34 9.27
CA SER A 98 -5.28 -18.44 10.39
C SER A 98 -4.19 -17.35 10.31
N ALA A 99 -3.47 -17.11 11.40
CA ALA A 99 -2.36 -16.15 11.38
C ALA A 99 -1.28 -16.57 10.38
N GLU A 100 -1.05 -17.88 10.25
CA GLU A 100 -0.10 -18.52 9.36
C GLU A 100 -0.54 -18.44 7.89
N ASP A 101 -1.83 -18.63 7.60
CA ASP A 101 -2.38 -18.50 6.25
C ASP A 101 -2.43 -17.04 5.80
N ARG A 102 -2.67 -16.10 6.71
CA ARG A 102 -2.52 -14.65 6.43
C ARG A 102 -1.08 -14.33 6.08
N THR A 103 -0.14 -14.86 6.85
CA THR A 103 1.31 -14.75 6.62
C THR A 103 1.68 -15.26 5.22
N GLU A 104 1.38 -16.52 4.89
CA GLU A 104 1.68 -17.11 3.58
C GLU A 104 0.94 -16.40 2.42
N ASN A 105 -0.29 -15.91 2.67
CA ASN A 105 -1.08 -15.24 1.64
C ASN A 105 -0.37 -14.01 1.13
N ILE A 106 0.17 -13.22 2.05
CA ILE A 106 0.91 -12.10 1.57
C ILE A 106 2.32 -12.50 1.07
N ARG A 107 2.94 -13.59 1.55
CA ARG A 107 4.25 -14.05 1.04
C ARG A 107 4.19 -14.27 -0.47
N ARG A 108 3.10 -14.83 -0.98
CA ARG A 108 2.92 -15.05 -2.41
C ARG A 108 2.59 -13.77 -3.16
N VAL A 109 1.86 -12.81 -2.58
CA VAL A 109 1.69 -11.47 -3.20
C VAL A 109 3.05 -10.79 -3.42
N GLY A 110 4.04 -11.07 -2.57
CA GLY A 110 5.40 -10.54 -2.73
C GLY A 110 6.31 -11.40 -3.58
N ASN A 111 6.03 -12.71 -3.68
CA ASN A 111 6.80 -13.65 -4.50
C ASN A 111 6.27 -13.83 -5.92
N SER A 112 5.03 -13.43 -6.21
CA SER A 112 4.44 -13.71 -7.51
C SER A 112 5.00 -12.77 -8.55
N ASP A 113 5.86 -13.37 -9.38
CA ASP A 113 6.27 -12.91 -10.70
C ASP A 113 6.97 -11.56 -10.75
N CYS A 114 7.67 -11.20 -9.68
CA CYS A 114 8.87 -10.39 -9.80
C CYS A 114 10.08 -11.21 -9.33
N HIS A 115 10.51 -12.17 -10.16
CA HIS A 115 11.85 -12.77 -10.06
C HIS A 115 13.00 -11.74 -10.12
N MET A 116 12.70 -10.44 -10.23
CA MET A 116 13.66 -9.35 -10.27
C MET A 116 13.99 -8.76 -8.89
N LEU A 117 13.28 -9.13 -7.81
CA LEU A 117 13.48 -8.53 -6.48
C LEU A 117 14.00 -9.48 -5.39
N CYS A 118 14.19 -10.77 -5.69
CA CYS A 118 14.38 -11.80 -4.66
C CYS A 118 15.81 -12.35 -4.61
N GLY A 119 16.64 -11.69 -3.79
CA GLY A 119 17.80 -12.32 -3.14
C GLY A 119 17.80 -11.96 -1.67
N PHE A 120 17.58 -10.68 -1.38
CA PHE A 120 17.58 -10.14 -0.03
C PHE A 120 16.33 -10.49 0.80
N PHE A 121 15.18 -10.66 0.13
CA PHE A 121 13.92 -10.99 0.80
C PHE A 121 13.84 -12.43 1.32
N TRP A 122 14.64 -13.37 0.81
CA TRP A 122 14.60 -14.77 1.25
C TRP A 122 15.32 -14.98 2.59
N GLU A 123 16.45 -14.32 2.82
CA GLU A 123 17.22 -14.45 4.08
C GLU A 123 16.48 -13.79 5.27
N VAL A 124 15.88 -12.61 5.07
CA VAL A 124 15.04 -11.95 6.10
C VAL A 124 13.77 -12.77 6.39
N PHE A 125 13.24 -13.46 5.38
CA PHE A 125 12.08 -14.34 5.52
C PHE A 125 12.41 -15.64 6.25
N GLU A 126 13.58 -16.25 6.00
CA GLU A 126 14.07 -17.41 6.76
C GLU A 126 14.34 -17.05 8.23
N GLU A 127 14.96 -15.89 8.54
CA GLU A 127 15.13 -15.40 9.91
C GLU A 127 13.79 -15.12 10.61
N ALA A 128 12.79 -14.59 9.89
CA ALA A 128 11.46 -14.32 10.44
C ALA A 128 10.64 -15.58 10.70
N LEU A 129 10.84 -16.66 9.93
CA LEU A 129 10.19 -17.96 10.15
C LEU A 129 10.91 -18.84 11.18
N THR A 130 12.23 -18.68 11.33
CA THR A 130 13.04 -19.46 12.29
C THR A 130 13.15 -18.80 13.66
N SER A 131 12.94 -17.49 13.76
CA SER A 131 12.80 -16.81 15.05
C SER A 131 11.41 -17.06 15.65
N SER A 132 11.37 -17.36 16.94
CA SER A 132 10.16 -17.58 17.73
C SER A 132 9.25 -16.34 17.90
N ASN A 133 9.42 -15.30 17.07
CA ASN A 133 8.65 -14.07 17.07
C ASN A 133 7.63 -14.03 15.91
N SER A 134 6.56 -14.82 16.07
CA SER A 134 5.43 -14.91 15.11
C SER A 134 4.79 -13.57 14.74
N LEU A 135 4.89 -12.56 15.60
CA LEU A 135 4.39 -11.20 15.37
C LEU A 135 5.13 -10.49 14.21
N PHE A 136 6.46 -10.66 14.09
CA PHE A 136 7.23 -9.94 13.07
C PHE A 136 6.91 -10.42 11.65
N ALA A 137 6.76 -11.74 11.45
CA ALA A 137 6.33 -12.32 10.19
C ALA A 137 4.91 -11.85 9.80
N ALA A 138 3.97 -11.84 10.76
CA ALA A 138 2.61 -11.39 10.52
C ALA A 138 2.53 -9.90 10.11
N HIS A 139 3.37 -9.04 10.69
CA HIS A 139 3.49 -7.61 10.36
C HIS A 139 4.01 -7.39 8.92
N TYR A 140 5.09 -8.07 8.56
CA TYR A 140 5.74 -7.94 7.26
C TYR A 140 4.81 -8.38 6.11
N LEU A 141 4.03 -9.41 6.37
CA LEU A 141 3.19 -10.00 5.37
C LEU A 141 1.92 -9.16 5.21
N ASN A 142 1.15 -8.84 6.25
CA ASN A 142 -0.15 -8.18 6.03
C ASN A 142 -0.11 -6.76 5.43
N VAL A 143 1.04 -6.07 5.43
CA VAL A 143 1.11 -4.64 5.09
C VAL A 143 2.32 -4.27 4.20
N ILE A 144 3.52 -4.84 4.38
CA ILE A 144 4.71 -4.40 3.63
C ILE A 144 4.70 -4.86 2.17
N ILE A 145 4.34 -6.11 1.89
CA ILE A 145 4.33 -6.61 0.52
C ILE A 145 3.27 -5.94 -0.37
N PRO A 146 1.99 -5.78 0.06
CA PRO A 146 1.01 -5.11 -0.76
C PRO A 146 1.40 -3.65 -1.00
N TRP A 147 2.15 -3.06 -0.06
CA TRP A 147 2.78 -1.76 -0.21
C TRP A 147 3.88 -1.74 -1.29
N GLU A 148 4.79 -2.71 -1.31
CA GLU A 148 5.79 -2.81 -2.39
C GLU A 148 5.15 -3.00 -3.77
N VAL A 149 4.13 -3.86 -3.87
CA VAL A 149 3.36 -4.01 -5.11
C VAL A 149 2.68 -2.69 -5.47
N ALA A 150 1.98 -2.04 -4.53
CA ALA A 150 1.32 -0.77 -4.76
C ALA A 150 2.28 0.34 -5.20
N LYS A 151 3.51 0.36 -4.67
CA LYS A 151 4.58 1.26 -5.12
C LYS A 151 4.93 1.06 -6.58
N LEU A 152 5.03 -0.20 -7.05
CA LEU A 152 5.28 -0.50 -8.47
C LEU A 152 4.16 0.01 -9.37
N PHE A 153 2.89 -0.19 -8.98
CA PHE A 153 1.74 0.35 -9.72
C PHE A 153 1.77 1.88 -9.78
N ALA A 154 2.07 2.53 -8.65
CA ALA A 154 2.17 3.98 -8.58
C ALA A 154 3.37 4.54 -9.36
N ASP A 155 4.49 3.82 -9.42
CA ASP A 155 5.64 4.18 -10.25
C ASP A 155 5.37 4.01 -11.75
N ALA A 156 4.52 3.04 -12.11
CA ALA A 156 3.97 2.92 -13.46
C ALA A 156 3.00 4.07 -13.83
N GLY A 157 2.68 4.95 -12.88
CA GLY A 157 1.78 6.08 -13.05
C GLY A 157 0.30 5.78 -12.74
N MET A 158 -0.03 4.56 -12.32
CA MET A 158 -1.41 4.19 -11.99
C MET A 158 -1.82 4.66 -10.59
N ILE A 159 -3.12 4.89 -10.39
CA ILE A 159 -3.69 5.07 -9.05
C ILE A 159 -3.97 3.67 -8.48
N CYS A 160 -3.15 3.22 -7.55
CA CYS A 160 -3.32 1.94 -6.88
C CYS A 160 -4.21 2.10 -5.65
N ILE A 161 -5.29 1.34 -5.55
CA ILE A 161 -6.22 1.34 -4.42
C ILE A 161 -5.98 0.07 -3.61
N ALA A 162 -5.29 0.18 -2.48
CA ALA A 162 -5.06 -0.93 -1.57
C ALA A 162 -6.18 -0.99 -0.52
N SER A 163 -6.96 -2.07 -0.49
CA SER A 163 -8.07 -2.30 0.45
C SER A 163 -7.71 -3.43 1.40
N LEU A 164 -7.19 -3.09 2.58
CA LEU A 164 -6.63 -4.03 3.54
C LEU A 164 -7.13 -3.69 4.95
N ILE A 165 -7.18 -4.69 5.84
CA ILE A 165 -7.48 -4.40 7.26
C ILE A 165 -6.32 -3.56 7.84
N SER A 166 -5.07 -3.97 7.57
CA SER A 166 -3.83 -3.34 8.05
C SER A 166 -3.96 -2.87 9.51
N PRO A 167 -4.18 -3.79 10.47
CA PRO A 167 -4.67 -3.45 11.80
C PRO A 167 -3.65 -2.70 12.66
N TYR A 168 -2.36 -3.00 12.50
CA TYR A 168 -1.31 -2.44 13.33
C TYR A 168 -0.79 -1.13 12.73
N ARG A 169 -0.69 -0.11 13.58
CA ARG A 169 -0.26 1.22 13.19
C ARG A 169 1.21 1.23 12.78
N LYS A 170 2.07 0.56 13.55
CA LYS A 170 3.50 0.45 13.29
C LYS A 170 3.79 0.00 11.85
N ASP A 171 2.98 -0.91 11.31
CA ASP A 171 3.18 -1.45 9.96
C ASP A 171 2.81 -0.45 8.88
N ARG A 172 1.69 0.26 9.06
CA ARG A 172 1.26 1.34 8.16
C ARG A 172 2.26 2.49 8.19
N ASP A 173 2.78 2.82 9.38
CA ASP A 173 3.78 3.86 9.56
C ASP A 173 5.12 3.44 8.94
N ALA A 174 5.51 2.17 9.04
CA ALA A 174 6.67 1.63 8.35
C ALA A 174 6.53 1.75 6.83
N CYS A 175 5.37 1.41 6.25
CA CYS A 175 5.11 1.62 4.82
C CYS A 175 5.22 3.11 4.44
N ARG A 176 4.64 4.00 5.24
CA ARG A 176 4.72 5.46 5.01
C ARG A 176 6.16 5.98 5.09
N ALA A 177 6.94 5.46 6.04
CA ALA A 177 8.31 5.86 6.33
C ALA A 177 9.35 5.20 5.43
N MET A 178 8.96 4.22 4.59
CA MET A 178 9.85 3.62 3.59
C MET A 178 10.25 4.69 2.59
N LEU A 179 11.34 5.38 2.89
CA LEU A 179 11.95 6.36 2.01
C LEU A 179 12.30 5.65 0.70
N PRO A 180 11.84 6.17 -0.43
CA PRO A 180 12.38 5.73 -1.69
C PRO A 180 13.85 6.13 -1.82
N ASP A 181 14.61 5.32 -2.57
CA ASP A 181 15.89 5.76 -3.12
C ASP A 181 15.72 7.04 -3.92
N SER A 182 16.81 7.79 -4.10
CA SER A 182 16.90 9.12 -4.73
C SER A 182 16.29 9.27 -6.14
N ASN A 183 15.72 8.19 -6.70
CA ASN A 183 15.01 8.11 -7.97
C ASN A 183 13.48 8.09 -7.84
N PHE A 184 12.93 8.04 -6.63
CA PHE A 184 11.48 7.92 -6.37
C PHE A 184 10.99 9.04 -5.44
N ILE A 185 9.73 9.44 -5.58
CA ILE A 185 9.10 10.49 -4.75
C ILE A 185 8.84 9.95 -3.35
N GLU A 186 9.19 10.72 -2.32
CA GLU A 186 8.99 10.44 -0.89
C GLU A 186 7.68 9.67 -0.61
N ALA A 187 7.75 8.54 0.12
CA ALA A 187 6.60 7.63 0.32
C ALA A 187 5.41 8.28 1.02
N SER A 188 5.65 9.24 1.92
CA SER A 188 4.64 10.11 2.50
C SER A 188 3.85 10.91 1.44
N PHE A 189 4.49 11.22 0.31
CA PHE A 189 3.84 11.86 -0.82
C PHE A 189 3.09 10.85 -1.71
N LEU A 190 3.48 9.57 -1.69
CA LEU A 190 2.88 8.52 -2.53
C LEU A 190 1.64 7.87 -1.88
N MET A 191 1.67 7.64 -0.57
CA MET A 191 0.58 7.00 0.16
C MET A 191 -0.43 8.00 0.70
N LYS A 192 -1.72 7.80 0.38
CA LYS A 192 -2.87 8.53 0.93
C LYS A 192 -3.69 7.56 1.77
N ALA A 193 -3.57 7.66 3.09
CA ALA A 193 -4.32 6.83 4.01
C ALA A 193 -5.76 7.30 4.12
N VAL A 194 -6.68 6.39 3.82
CA VAL A 194 -8.12 6.53 3.97
C VAL A 194 -8.55 5.64 5.12
N PHE A 195 -9.02 6.25 6.20
CA PHE A 195 -9.49 5.52 7.37
C PHE A 195 -11.01 5.32 7.31
N MET A 196 -11.45 4.06 7.23
CA MET A 196 -12.84 3.69 7.43
C MET A 196 -13.13 3.62 8.93
N ASN A 197 -13.46 4.77 9.54
CA ASN A 197 -13.80 4.88 10.95
C ASN A 197 -15.25 4.43 11.20
N THR A 198 -15.46 3.12 11.12
CA THR A 198 -16.73 2.48 11.42
C THR A 198 -16.63 1.76 12.76
N PRO A 199 -17.56 1.98 13.71
CA PRO A 199 -17.49 1.33 15.01
C PRO A 199 -17.61 -0.19 14.88
N LEU A 200 -16.92 -0.90 15.78
CA LEU A 200 -16.91 -2.37 15.82
C LEU A 200 -18.33 -2.94 15.90
N SER A 201 -19.20 -2.37 16.73
CA SER A 201 -20.58 -2.82 16.89
C SER A 201 -21.38 -2.80 15.58
N LEU A 202 -21.13 -1.81 14.72
CA LEU A 202 -21.76 -1.73 13.40
C LEU A 202 -21.13 -2.71 12.40
N CYS A 203 -19.82 -2.93 12.49
CA CYS A 203 -19.14 -3.95 11.69
C CYS A 203 -19.67 -5.35 12.02
N GLU A 204 -19.85 -5.65 13.31
CA GLU A 204 -20.44 -6.89 13.83
C GLU A 204 -21.91 -7.05 13.44
N SER A 205 -22.71 -5.99 13.46
CA SER A 205 -24.12 -6.09 13.06
C SER A 205 -24.29 -6.33 11.55
N ARG A 206 -23.37 -5.80 10.73
CA ARG A 206 -23.33 -6.05 9.29
C ARG A 206 -22.93 -7.48 8.95
N ASP A 207 -21.86 -7.98 9.58
CA ASP A 207 -21.24 -9.31 9.41
C ASP A 207 -21.56 -10.04 8.08
N PRO A 208 -21.22 -9.44 6.92
CA PRO A 208 -21.70 -9.92 5.62
C PRO A 208 -21.17 -11.31 5.26
N LYS A 209 -20.08 -11.74 5.92
CA LYS A 209 -19.40 -13.01 5.69
C LYS A 209 -19.58 -14.01 6.85
N GLY A 210 -20.30 -13.63 7.91
CA GLY A 210 -20.44 -14.48 9.09
C GLY A 210 -19.16 -14.62 9.95
N LEU A 211 -18.11 -13.84 9.65
CA LEU A 211 -16.80 -13.99 10.28
C LEU A 211 -16.82 -13.52 11.74
N TYR A 212 -17.58 -12.47 12.05
CA TYR A 212 -17.73 -12.02 13.43
C TYR A 212 -18.45 -13.06 14.29
N LYS A 213 -19.52 -13.68 13.77
CA LYS A 213 -20.20 -14.80 14.46
C LYS A 213 -19.26 -15.97 14.72
N LEU A 214 -18.42 -16.33 13.75
CA LEU A 214 -17.44 -17.42 13.91
C LEU A 214 -16.35 -17.08 14.93
N ALA A 215 -15.85 -15.84 14.91
CA ALA A 215 -14.88 -15.36 15.90
C ALA A 215 -15.47 -15.34 17.32
N ARG A 216 -16.67 -14.80 17.51
CA ARG A 216 -17.39 -14.81 18.79
C ARG A 216 -17.67 -16.23 19.31
N ALA A 217 -17.88 -17.18 18.42
CA ALA A 217 -18.04 -18.60 18.75
C ALA A 217 -16.69 -19.32 19.02
N GLY A 218 -15.56 -18.61 18.98
CA GLY A 218 -14.22 -19.18 19.19
C GLY A 218 -13.71 -20.07 18.05
N LYS A 219 -14.39 -20.07 16.89
CA LYS A 219 -14.02 -20.88 15.72
C LYS A 219 -12.92 -20.24 14.88
N ILE A 220 -12.75 -18.92 14.98
CA ILE A 220 -11.65 -18.17 14.38
C ILE A 220 -10.90 -17.47 15.52
N LYS A 221 -9.60 -17.71 15.62
CA LYS A 221 -8.70 -17.02 16.55
C LYS A 221 -7.94 -15.90 15.83
N GLY A 222 -7.48 -14.90 16.56
CA GLY A 222 -6.74 -13.76 16.00
C GLY A 222 -7.57 -12.92 15.04
N PHE A 223 -8.85 -12.75 15.33
CA PHE A 223 -9.78 -11.95 14.55
C PHE A 223 -9.75 -10.49 15.01
N THR A 224 -9.32 -9.62 14.10
CA THR A 224 -9.15 -8.19 14.35
C THR A 224 -10.44 -7.54 14.86
N GLY A 225 -10.33 -6.84 16.00
CA GLY A 225 -11.42 -6.20 16.71
C GLY A 225 -12.12 -7.09 17.74
N ILE A 226 -11.84 -8.40 17.78
CA ILE A 226 -12.43 -9.34 18.75
C ILE A 226 -11.36 -9.83 19.74
N ASP A 227 -10.38 -10.59 19.26
CA ASP A 227 -9.30 -11.18 20.06
C ASP A 227 -7.89 -10.79 19.54
N ASP A 228 -7.84 -9.90 18.54
CA ASP A 228 -6.65 -9.24 18.01
C ASP A 228 -6.92 -7.74 17.85
N PRO A 229 -6.02 -6.81 18.24
CA PRO A 229 -6.33 -5.39 18.23
C PRO A 229 -6.43 -4.80 16.81
N TYR A 230 -7.24 -3.75 16.68
CA TYR A 230 -7.16 -2.80 15.58
C TYR A 230 -6.69 -1.48 16.13
N GLU A 231 -5.59 -0.95 15.62
CA GLU A 231 -5.00 0.32 16.03
C GLU A 231 -5.35 1.40 15.00
N PRO A 232 -6.29 2.32 15.29
CA PRO A 232 -6.63 3.39 14.36
C PRO A 232 -5.41 4.25 14.00
N PRO A 233 -5.34 4.80 12.76
CA PRO A 233 -4.28 5.74 12.40
C PRO A 233 -4.39 7.00 13.24
N LEU A 234 -3.25 7.54 13.70
CA LEU A 234 -3.22 8.83 14.41
C LEU A 234 -3.30 10.00 13.42
N GLN A 235 -2.82 9.78 12.21
CA GLN A 235 -2.86 10.73 11.11
C GLN A 235 -3.31 9.98 9.86
N CYS A 236 -4.39 10.46 9.25
CA CYS A 236 -4.85 10.01 7.95
C CYS A 236 -5.19 11.22 7.09
N GLU A 237 -5.04 11.08 5.78
CA GLU A 237 -5.38 12.13 4.83
C GLU A 237 -6.90 12.30 4.72
N ILE A 238 -7.64 11.19 4.87
CA ILE A 238 -9.09 11.15 4.74
C ILE A 238 -9.67 10.22 5.80
N GLU A 239 -10.58 10.72 6.62
CA GLU A 239 -11.35 9.94 7.57
C GLU A 239 -12.80 9.84 7.10
N LEU A 240 -13.30 8.61 6.95
CA LEU A 240 -14.67 8.31 6.53
C LEU A 240 -15.43 7.70 7.70
N GLN A 241 -16.40 8.45 8.20
CA GLN A 241 -17.20 8.08 9.37
C GLN A 241 -18.71 8.23 9.10
N GLN A 242 -19.52 7.71 10.02
CA GLN A 242 -20.96 7.98 10.02
C GLN A 242 -21.23 9.45 10.34
N ILE A 243 -22.23 10.03 9.68
CA ILE A 243 -22.72 11.39 9.95
C ILE A 243 -24.12 11.23 10.51
N ASP A 244 -24.36 11.70 11.74
CA ASP A 244 -25.63 11.58 12.46
C ASP A 244 -26.17 10.13 12.53
N GLY A 245 -25.26 9.16 12.71
CA GLY A 245 -25.58 7.74 12.76
C GLY A 245 -25.85 7.09 11.39
N VAL A 246 -25.83 7.86 10.30
CA VAL A 246 -26.03 7.35 8.94
C VAL A 246 -24.67 7.13 8.27
N CYS A 247 -24.49 5.95 7.67
CA CYS A 247 -23.28 5.66 6.90
C CYS A 247 -23.40 6.32 5.51
N PRO A 248 -22.43 7.14 5.07
CA PRO A 248 -22.45 7.71 3.73
C PRO A 248 -22.47 6.62 2.66
N THR A 249 -23.08 6.92 1.51
CA THR A 249 -23.11 5.96 0.40
C THR A 249 -21.69 5.71 -0.13
N PRO A 250 -21.40 4.52 -0.72
CA PRO A 250 -20.10 4.26 -1.32
C PRO A 250 -19.69 5.31 -2.36
N THR A 251 -20.65 5.79 -3.15
CA THR A 251 -20.42 6.86 -4.13
C THR A 251 -20.01 8.17 -3.45
N ALA A 252 -20.70 8.58 -2.37
CA ALA A 252 -20.35 9.78 -1.62
C ALA A 252 -18.97 9.68 -0.97
N MET A 253 -18.64 8.55 -0.36
CA MET A 253 -17.31 8.28 0.19
C MET A 253 -16.22 8.32 -0.90
N GLY A 254 -16.47 7.66 -2.03
CA GLY A 254 -15.55 7.70 -3.18
C GLY A 254 -15.40 9.12 -3.73
N GLY A 255 -16.46 9.92 -3.71
CA GLY A 255 -16.44 11.33 -4.06
C GLY A 255 -15.50 12.15 -3.19
N GLN A 256 -15.49 11.94 -1.87
CA GLN A 256 -14.56 12.60 -0.97
C GLN A 256 -13.10 12.26 -1.29
N VAL A 257 -12.82 10.98 -1.58
CA VAL A 257 -11.46 10.55 -1.98
C VAL A 257 -11.06 11.17 -3.32
N LEU A 258 -11.97 11.25 -4.28
CA LEU A 258 -11.72 11.89 -5.57
C LEU A 258 -11.43 13.37 -5.44
N SER A 259 -12.24 14.10 -4.68
CA SER A 259 -12.02 15.54 -4.43
C SER A 259 -10.65 15.79 -3.82
N TYR A 260 -10.23 14.94 -2.87
CA TYR A 260 -8.87 15.03 -2.33
C TYR A 260 -7.79 14.78 -3.40
N LEU A 261 -7.94 13.74 -4.23
CA LEU A 261 -6.98 13.44 -5.29
C LEU A 261 -6.88 14.55 -6.34
N GLU A 262 -8.01 15.18 -6.65
CA GLU A 262 -8.11 16.33 -7.56
C GLU A 262 -7.42 17.56 -6.95
N GLU A 263 -7.74 17.92 -5.71
CA GLU A 263 -7.12 19.05 -4.99
C GLU A 263 -5.60 18.92 -4.87
N LYS A 264 -5.08 17.69 -4.75
CA LYS A 264 -3.64 17.41 -4.71
C LYS A 264 -3.01 17.26 -6.09
N GLY A 265 -3.77 17.45 -7.17
CA GLY A 265 -3.28 17.44 -8.54
C GLY A 265 -2.82 16.06 -9.03
N TYR A 266 -3.44 14.98 -8.55
CA TYR A 266 -3.19 13.61 -9.07
C TYR A 266 -4.03 13.32 -10.31
N LEU A 267 -5.16 14.02 -10.47
CA LEU A 267 -6.12 13.80 -11.56
C LEU A 267 -6.02 14.87 -12.67
N GLU A 268 -5.18 15.88 -12.50
CA GLU A 268 -5.00 16.95 -13.50
C GLU A 268 -4.21 16.47 -14.71
N ASP A 269 -4.49 17.10 -15.85
CA ASP A 269 -3.75 16.90 -17.08
C ASP A 269 -2.39 17.63 -16.97
N GLN A 270 -1.28 16.96 -17.33
CA GLN A 270 0.08 17.52 -17.22
C GLN A 270 0.52 18.31 -18.45
#